data_AF-X0ZVT9-F1
#
_entry.id   AF-X0ZVT9-F1
#
_cell.length_a   1.000
_cell.length_b   1.000
_cell.length_c   1.000
_cell.angle_alpha   90.00
_cell.angle_beta   90.00
_cell.angle_gamma   90.00
#
_symmetry.space_group_name_H-M   'P 1'
#
loop_
_entity.id
_entity.type
_entity.pdbx_description
1 polymer ?
#
loop_
_entity_poly.entity_id
_entity_poly.type
_entity_poly.pdbx_seq_one_letter_code
_entity_poly.pdbx_strand_id
1 'polypeptide(L)' 'MPKPKAVIDYIKCHPERCDAGVCAGVSECPHGILIQDTPWEIPYILQDFCVGCGKCSTVCPFKAIKMIE' A
#
# COMPACT_ATOMS: atom_id res chain seq x y z
N MET A 1 8.85 -17.35 12.90
CA MET A 1 9.50 -16.11 12.44
C MET A 1 8.39 -15.18 11.98
N PRO A 2 8.23 -13.99 12.56
CA PRO A 2 7.26 -13.02 12.06
C PRO A 2 7.64 -12.67 10.61
N LYS A 3 6.65 -12.63 9.72
CA LYS A 3 6.84 -12.19 8.34
C LYS A 3 6.71 -10.66 8.33
N PRO A 4 7.51 -9.95 7.52
CA PRO A 4 7.40 -8.51 7.44
C PRO A 4 6.00 -8.11 6.93
N LYS A 5 5.43 -7.03 7.48
CA LYS A 5 4.12 -6.51 7.09
C LYS A 5 4.26 -5.15 6.41
N ALA A 6 3.36 -4.89 5.47
CA ALA A 6 3.28 -3.60 4.80
C ALA A 6 2.55 -2.59 5.71
N VAL A 7 3.11 -1.39 5.86
CA VAL A 7 2.50 -0.27 6.59
C VAL A 7 2.56 0.99 5.73
N ILE A 8 1.53 1.81 5.83
CA ILE A 8 1.42 3.08 5.10
C ILE A 8 1.94 4.21 5.98
N ASP A 9 2.89 4.97 5.46
CA ASP A 9 3.36 6.23 6.01
C ASP A 9 2.43 7.34 5.54
N TYR A 10 1.47 7.71 6.39
CA TYR A 10 0.46 8.73 6.10
C TYR A 10 1.05 10.14 5.86
N ILE A 11 2.29 10.40 6.27
CA ILE A 11 2.97 11.67 6.00
C ILE A 11 3.51 11.71 4.56
N LYS A 12 3.74 10.54 3.95
CA LYS A 12 4.23 10.42 2.56
C LYS A 12 3.13 10.03 1.58
N CYS A 13 2.04 9.44 2.06
CA CYS A 13 0.92 9.03 1.23
C CYS A 13 0.06 10.26 0.88
N HIS A 14 0.17 10.70 -0.36
CA HIS A 14 -0.53 11.84 -0.90
C HIS A 14 -1.26 11.41 -2.17
N PRO A 15 -2.48 10.84 -2.06
CA PRO A 15 -3.24 10.35 -3.21
C PRO A 15 -3.46 11.42 -4.30
N GLU A 16 -3.53 12.69 -3.93
CA GLU A 16 -3.61 13.83 -4.84
C GLU A 16 -2.40 13.97 -5.78
N ARG A 17 -1.29 13.29 -5.48
CA ARG A 17 -0.07 13.23 -6.30
C ARG A 17 0.02 11.96 -7.14
N CYS A 18 -0.92 11.03 -7.00
CA CYS A 18 -1.01 9.81 -7.81
C CYS A 18 -1.79 10.04 -9.11
N ASP A 19 -1.52 9.24 -10.14
CA ASP A 19 -2.26 9.31 -11.40
C ASP A 19 -3.75 9.01 -11.18
N ALA A 20 -4.60 9.96 -11.56
CA ALA A 20 -6.04 9.96 -11.28
C ALA A 20 -6.43 9.66 -9.81
N GLY A 21 -5.53 9.88 -8.84
CA GLY A 21 -5.78 9.52 -7.44
C GLY A 21 -5.76 8.02 -7.14
N VAL A 22 -5.38 7.18 -8.09
CA VAL A 22 -5.43 5.71 -7.98
C VAL A 22 -4.12 5.16 -7.42
N CYS A 23 -4.20 4.32 -6.39
CA CYS A 23 -3.03 3.71 -5.77
C CYS A 23 -2.50 2.54 -6.59
N ALA A 24 -1.31 2.69 -7.19
CA ALA A 24 -0.62 1.60 -7.89
C ALA A 24 -0.38 0.36 -7.01
N GLY A 25 -0.19 0.55 -5.70
CA GLY A 25 0.00 -0.55 -4.75
C GLY A 25 -1.22 -1.47 -4.66
N VAL A 26 -2.43 -0.93 -4.81
CA VAL A 26 -3.68 -1.70 -4.80
C VAL A 26 -3.73 -2.63 -6.01
N SER A 27 -3.46 -2.10 -7.21
CA SER A 27 -3.41 -2.87 -8.46
C SER A 27 -2.37 -3.99 -8.43
N GLU A 28 -1.27 -3.78 -7.69
CA GLU A 28 -0.15 -4.72 -7.60
C GLU A 28 -0.24 -5.68 -6.40
N CYS A 29 -1.28 -5.58 -5.59
CA CYS A 29 -1.50 -6.49 -4.47
C CYS A 29 -2.22 -7.76 -4.96
N PRO A 30 -1.51 -8.90 -5.16
CA PRO A 30 -2.13 -10.11 -5.68
C PRO A 30 -3.09 -10.78 -4.68
N HIS A 31 -3.14 -10.29 -3.46
CA HIS A 31 -3.97 -10.83 -2.38
C HIS A 31 -5.21 -9.98 -2.12
N GLY A 32 -5.33 -8.80 -2.74
CA GLY A 32 -6.47 -7.89 -2.52
C GLY A 32 -6.58 -7.36 -1.09
N ILE A 33 -5.47 -7.35 -0.32
CA ILE A 33 -5.46 -6.93 1.10
C ILE A 33 -5.09 -5.47 1.29
N LEU A 34 -4.61 -4.81 0.24
CA LEU A 34 -4.40 -3.36 0.18
C LEU A 34 -5.55 -2.80 -0.65
N ILE A 35 -6.42 -2.02 -0.02
CA ILE A 35 -7.72 -1.61 -0.57
C ILE A 35 -7.77 -0.08 -0.60
N GLN A 36 -8.29 0.46 -1.70
CA GLN A 36 -8.66 1.86 -1.86
C GLN A 36 -10.12 1.88 -2.31
N ASP A 37 -11.03 2.40 -1.47
CA ASP A 37 -12.47 2.37 -1.77
C ASP A 37 -12.83 3.34 -2.90
N THR A 38 -12.21 4.52 -2.92
CA THR A 38 -12.40 5.52 -3.96
C THR A 38 -11.07 6.19 -4.35
N PRO A 39 -10.93 6.70 -5.59
CA PRO A 39 -9.74 7.47 -5.97
C PRO A 39 -9.56 8.69 -5.05
N TRP A 40 -8.32 9.15 -4.89
CA TRP A 40 -7.91 10.23 -3.98
C TRP A 40 -8.02 9.94 -2.47
N GLU A 41 -8.58 8.80 -2.07
CA GLU A 41 -8.50 8.35 -0.67
C GLU A 41 -7.21 7.58 -0.39
N ILE A 42 -6.76 7.66 0.86
CA ILE A 42 -5.61 6.88 1.32
C ILE A 42 -6.04 5.41 1.43
N PRO A 43 -5.31 4.46 0.83
CA PRO A 43 -5.64 3.06 0.95
C PRO A 43 -5.41 2.55 2.38
N TYR A 44 -6.01 1.42 2.73
CA TYR A 44 -5.77 0.71 4.00
C TYR A 44 -5.36 -0.74 3.73
N ILE A 45 -4.73 -1.35 4.73
CA ILE A 45 -4.18 -2.72 4.65
C ILE A 45 -4.86 -3.59 5.69
N LEU A 46 -5.42 -4.73 5.25
CA LEU A 46 -5.88 -5.79 6.14
C LEU A 46 -4.68 -6.56 6.70
N GLN A 47 -4.13 -6.06 7.80
CA GLN A 47 -2.84 -6.49 8.36
C GLN A 47 -2.75 -7.99 8.70
N ASP A 48 -3.87 -8.63 9.03
CA ASP A 48 -3.89 -10.05 9.39
C ASP A 48 -3.71 -10.97 8.19
N PHE A 49 -4.03 -10.47 6.99
CA PHE A 49 -3.91 -11.21 5.73
C PHE A 49 -2.69 -10.77 4.90
N CYS A 50 -1.94 -9.78 5.37
CA CYS A 50 -0.69 -9.36 4.72
C CYS A 50 0.38 -10.45 4.87
N VAL A 51 0.77 -11.08 3.76
CA VAL A 51 1.80 -12.14 3.74
C VAL A 51 3.23 -11.61 3.56
N GLY A 52 3.41 -10.30 3.42
CA GLY A 52 4.73 -9.69 3.35
C GLY A 52 5.44 -9.75 2.00
N CYS A 53 4.74 -9.90 0.88
CA CYS A 53 5.37 -10.06 -0.44
C CYS A 53 6.09 -8.81 -0.98
N GLY A 54 5.83 -7.62 -0.42
CA GLY A 54 6.56 -6.39 -0.74
C GLY A 54 6.20 -5.67 -2.05
N LYS A 55 5.37 -6.26 -2.92
CA LYS A 55 5.04 -5.69 -4.24
C LYS A 55 4.47 -4.27 -4.19
N CYS A 56 3.55 -4.00 -3.26
CA CYS A 56 2.99 -2.67 -3.08
C CYS A 56 4.05 -1.62 -2.68
N SER A 57 5.06 -2.02 -1.90
CA SER A 57 6.17 -1.13 -1.50
C SER A 57 7.08 -0.77 -2.67
N THR A 58 7.29 -1.70 -3.61
CA THR A 58 8.20 -1.50 -4.74
C THR A 58 7.62 -0.58 -5.80
N VAL A 59 6.30 -0.56 -5.97
CA VAL A 59 5.64 0.23 -7.03
C VAL A 59 5.23 1.64 -6.59
N CYS A 60 5.19 1.92 -5.29
CA CYS A 60 4.83 3.25 -4.79
C CYS A 60 5.95 4.26 -5.10
N PRO A 61 5.73 5.25 -6.01
CA PRO A 61 6.79 6.19 -6.42
C PRO A 61 7.23 7.11 -5.26
N PHE A 62 6.33 7.34 -4.30
CA PHE A 62 6.58 8.17 -3.12
C PHE A 62 7.20 7.40 -1.95
N LYS A 63 7.42 6.09 -2.10
CA LYS A 63 7.92 5.20 -1.04
C LYS A 63 7.11 5.32 0.26
N ALA A 64 5.80 5.57 0.12
CA ALA A 64 4.85 5.74 1.21
C ALA A 64 4.45 4.41 1.85
N ILE A 65 4.69 3.28 1.19
CA ILE A 65 4.46 1.95 1.74
C ILE A 65 5.80 1.37 2.21
N LYS A 66 5.88 0.97 3.48
CA LYS A 66 7.07 0.41 4.13
C LYS A 66 6.82 -1.05 4.51
N MET A 67 7.90 -1.84 4.54
CA MET A 67 7.88 -3.19 5.08
C MET A 67 8.55 -3.14 6.46
N ILE A 68 7.83 -3.54 7.50
CA ILE A 68 8.32 -3.60 8.88
C ILE A 68 8.26 -5.03 9.39
N GLU A 69 9.17 -5.41 10.29
CA GLU A 69 9.16 -6.71 10.98
C GLU A 69 8.32 -6.69 12.27
#